data_AF-A0A529Y423-F1
#
_entry.id   AF-A0A529Y423-F1
#
_cell.length_a   1.000
_cell.length_b   1.000
_cell.length_c   1.000
_cell.angle_alpha   90.00
_cell.angle_beta   90.00
_cell.angle_gamma   90.00
#
_symmetry.space_group_name_H-M   'P 1'
#
loop_
_entity.id
_entity.type
_entity.pdbx_description
1 polymer ?
#
loop_
_entity_poly.entity_id
_entity_poly.type
_entity_poly.pdbx_seq_one_letter_code
_entity_poly.pdbx_strand_id
1 'polypeptide(L)'
;ALVIEVVAAPILALMRREMAFGQVALVNIAIAVSSAVTVLTLTSLGFSYMSFAMAWFVSATFGSILALLLRSEFWIFKPLFSNWRGVIAFGYYNGLIVMLARMYDQIPYLVLGRFLSFNAAGLFNRTLTVAQLPDKIFLASSISVVFSGFSSEARKGGDLKHHYLTALTYTTAVHWPALGVLSILAHPVVTFLYGDQWLEIVPLVRIAAIASFFSFSYALNYCVLLAVGAIRDAFLRSLVIWPVCAVLLLIAAPFGLRGMVLSLLLTVPFQAMVSLLFVRRHISM
;
A
#
# COMPACT_ATOMS: atom_id res chain seq x y z
N ALA A 1 -2.64 11.84 19.06
CA ALA A 1 -2.95 10.94 17.93
C ALA A 1 -1.86 9.87 17.77
N LEU A 2 -0.65 10.23 17.33
CA LEU A 2 0.43 9.24 17.09
C LEU A 2 0.72 8.27 18.25
N VAL A 3 0.89 8.79 19.47
CA VAL A 3 1.14 7.94 20.65
C VAL A 3 -0.01 6.98 20.93
N ILE A 4 -1.25 7.42 20.67
CA ILE A 4 -2.46 6.65 20.90
C ILE A 4 -2.57 5.51 19.86
N GLU A 5 -2.25 5.78 18.60
CA GLU A 5 -2.19 4.76 17.55
C GLU A 5 -1.13 3.68 17.82
N VAL A 6 0.02 4.06 18.40
CA VAL A 6 1.07 3.10 18.76
C VAL A 6 0.59 2.10 19.80
N VAL A 7 -0.31 2.50 20.71
CA VAL A 7 -0.91 1.59 21.71
C VAL A 7 -1.87 0.60 21.07
N ALA A 8 -2.63 1.01 20.05
CA ALA A 8 -3.58 0.14 19.35
C ALA A 8 -2.93 -0.81 18.33
N ALA A 9 -1.77 -0.43 17.77
CA ALA A 9 -1.11 -1.17 16.70
C ALA A 9 -0.78 -2.65 17.05
N PRO A 10 -0.23 -2.99 18.25
CA PRO A 10 0.00 -4.38 18.64
C PRO A 10 -1.28 -5.21 18.73
N ILE A 11 -2.37 -4.63 19.24
CA ILE A 11 -3.65 -5.32 19.41
C ILE A 11 -4.26 -5.65 18.04
N LEU A 12 -4.26 -4.68 17.12
CA LEU A 12 -4.70 -4.90 15.74
C LEU A 12 -3.82 -5.91 15.01
N ALA A 13 -2.50 -5.91 15.26
CA ALA A 13 -1.59 -6.90 14.69
C ALA A 13 -1.89 -8.33 15.21
N LEU A 14 -2.20 -8.48 16.50
CA LEU A 14 -2.60 -9.77 17.08
C LEU A 14 -3.94 -10.26 16.52
N MET A 15 -4.95 -9.38 16.39
CA MET A 15 -6.22 -9.72 15.76
C MET A 15 -6.03 -10.20 14.30
N ARG A 16 -5.16 -9.53 13.53
CA ARG A 16 -4.82 -9.96 12.16
C ARG A 16 -4.08 -11.30 12.15
N ARG A 17 -3.17 -11.50 13.09
CA ARG A 17 -2.41 -12.75 13.27
C ARG A 17 -3.34 -13.94 13.54
N GLU A 18 -4.40 -13.72 14.31
CA GLU A 18 -5.39 -14.73 14.68
C GLU A 18 -6.56 -14.81 13.69
N MET A 19 -6.47 -14.09 12.56
CA MET A 19 -7.50 -14.05 11.52
C MET A 19 -8.88 -13.53 11.99
N ALA A 20 -8.93 -12.74 13.06
CA ALA A 20 -10.14 -12.08 13.56
C ALA A 20 -10.49 -10.82 12.73
N PHE A 21 -10.58 -10.95 11.40
CA PHE A 21 -10.79 -9.83 10.48
C PHE A 21 -12.10 -9.08 10.71
N GLY A 22 -13.14 -9.74 11.24
CA GLY A 22 -14.40 -9.10 11.60
C GLY A 22 -14.23 -8.03 12.70
N GLN A 23 -13.40 -8.31 13.71
CA GLN A 23 -13.10 -7.34 14.77
C GLN A 23 -12.25 -6.17 14.24
N VAL A 24 -11.26 -6.48 13.39
CA VAL A 24 -10.44 -5.44 12.71
C VAL A 24 -11.32 -4.53 11.85
N ALA A 25 -12.28 -5.09 11.13
CA ALA A 25 -13.22 -4.33 10.32
C ALA A 25 -14.10 -3.42 11.17
N LEU A 26 -14.64 -3.91 12.30
CA LEU A 26 -15.45 -3.10 13.22
C LEU A 26 -14.66 -1.90 13.75
N VAL A 27 -13.40 -2.10 14.16
CA VAL A 27 -12.52 -1.00 14.59
C VAL A 27 -12.30 0.01 13.48
N ASN A 28 -11.98 -0.44 12.25
CA ASN A 28 -11.77 0.46 11.11
C ASN A 28 -13.02 1.26 10.75
N ILE A 29 -14.21 0.63 10.79
CA ILE A 29 -15.50 1.31 10.56
C ILE A 29 -15.73 2.37 11.63
N ALA A 30 -15.48 2.05 12.91
CA ALA A 30 -15.63 3.02 14.00
C ALA A 30 -14.67 4.22 13.85
N ILE A 31 -13.42 3.97 13.44
CA ILE A 31 -12.44 5.03 13.12
C ILE A 31 -12.97 5.91 11.98
N ALA A 32 -13.45 5.32 10.89
CA ALA A 32 -13.94 6.05 9.73
C ALA A 32 -15.21 6.88 10.06
N VAL A 33 -16.17 6.29 10.76
CA VAL A 33 -17.42 6.95 11.17
C VAL A 33 -17.14 8.08 12.15
N SER A 34 -16.32 7.85 13.18
CA SER A 34 -15.94 8.90 14.13
C SER A 34 -15.22 10.06 13.45
N SER A 35 -14.38 9.77 12.45
CA SER A 35 -13.68 10.79 11.67
C SER A 35 -14.67 11.62 10.85
N ALA A 36 -15.56 10.95 10.12
CA ALA A 36 -16.55 11.62 9.27
C ALA A 36 -17.49 12.50 10.10
N VAL A 37 -18.01 11.98 11.22
CA VAL A 37 -18.88 12.74 12.12
C VAL A 37 -18.14 13.95 12.67
N THR A 38 -16.90 13.80 13.14
CA THR A 38 -16.13 14.91 13.72
C THR A 38 -15.78 15.97 12.68
N VAL A 39 -15.44 15.59 11.46
CA VAL A 39 -15.20 16.56 10.38
C VAL A 39 -16.47 17.34 10.05
N LEU A 40 -17.61 16.65 9.89
CA LEU A 40 -18.88 17.28 9.54
C LEU A 40 -19.37 18.23 10.64
N THR A 41 -19.24 17.85 11.91
CA THR A 41 -19.66 18.70 13.04
C THR A 41 -18.74 19.89 13.25
N LEU A 42 -17.41 19.75 13.19
CA LEU A 42 -16.53 20.90 13.38
C LEU A 42 -16.56 21.85 12.18
N THR A 43 -16.75 21.32 10.96
CA THR A 43 -16.90 22.15 9.76
C THR A 43 -18.17 22.99 9.83
N SER A 44 -19.29 22.41 10.29
CA SER A 44 -20.54 23.16 10.47
C SER A 44 -20.45 24.22 11.58
N LEU A 45 -19.57 24.02 12.56
CA LEU A 45 -19.23 24.99 13.61
C LEU A 45 -18.24 26.08 13.15
N GLY A 46 -17.84 26.09 11.87
CA GLY A 46 -16.97 27.10 11.28
C GLY A 46 -15.47 26.84 11.45
N PHE A 47 -15.08 25.71 12.05
CA PHE A 47 -13.68 25.28 12.04
C PHE A 47 -13.37 24.71 10.66
N SER A 48 -12.64 25.45 9.84
CA SER A 48 -12.27 25.03 8.48
C SER A 48 -11.27 23.87 8.52
N TYR A 49 -9.98 24.13 8.28
CA TYR A 49 -8.95 23.10 8.20
C TYR A 49 -8.68 22.37 9.53
N MET A 50 -8.91 23.01 10.69
CA MET A 50 -8.67 22.42 12.01
C MET A 50 -9.57 21.20 12.29
N SER A 51 -10.71 21.08 11.60
CA SER A 51 -11.61 19.94 11.67
C SER A 51 -10.91 18.62 11.36
N PHE A 52 -10.01 18.61 10.37
CA PHE A 52 -9.27 17.40 9.99
C PHE A 52 -8.27 16.97 11.06
N ALA A 53 -7.58 17.93 11.69
CA ALA A 53 -6.63 17.63 12.76
C ALA A 53 -7.33 17.06 14.01
N MET A 54 -8.46 17.66 14.39
CA MET A 54 -9.26 17.19 15.52
C MET A 54 -9.93 15.85 15.24
N ALA A 55 -10.45 15.63 14.02
CA ALA A 55 -10.99 14.35 13.62
C ALA A 55 -9.96 13.23 13.71
N TRP A 56 -8.72 13.46 13.25
CA TRP A 56 -7.66 12.46 13.38
C TRP A 56 -7.38 12.09 14.85
N PHE A 57 -7.37 13.08 15.75
CA PHE A 57 -7.20 12.84 17.19
C PHE A 57 -8.36 12.03 17.80
N VAL A 58 -9.61 12.41 17.50
CA VAL A 58 -10.80 11.74 18.02
C VAL A 58 -10.86 10.31 17.51
N SER A 59 -10.64 10.08 16.22
CA SER A 59 -10.68 8.75 15.62
C SER A 59 -9.57 7.83 16.11
N ALA A 60 -8.35 8.34 16.30
CA ALA A 60 -7.27 7.57 16.90
C ALA A 60 -7.62 7.13 18.33
N THR A 61 -8.24 8.02 19.11
CA THR A 61 -8.67 7.74 20.49
C THR A 61 -9.79 6.69 20.51
N PHE A 62 -10.83 6.89 19.70
CA PHE A 62 -11.97 6.00 19.64
C PHE A 62 -11.58 4.60 19.14
N GLY A 63 -10.76 4.53 18.10
CA GLY A 63 -10.22 3.27 17.57
C GLY A 63 -9.38 2.52 18.60
N SER A 64 -8.56 3.22 19.39
CA SER A 64 -7.71 2.61 20.41
C SER A 64 -8.51 2.08 21.60
N ILE A 65 -9.49 2.86 22.07
CA ILE A 65 -10.42 2.42 23.13
C ILE A 65 -11.18 1.18 22.68
N LEU A 66 -11.75 1.21 21.48
CA LEU A 66 -12.51 0.10 20.95
C LEU A 66 -11.66 -1.16 20.74
N ALA A 67 -10.42 -1.00 20.25
CA ALA A 67 -9.48 -2.11 20.14
C ALA A 67 -9.13 -2.73 21.50
N LEU A 68 -8.95 -1.91 22.54
CA LEU A 68 -8.73 -2.37 23.91
C LEU A 68 -9.95 -3.08 24.49
N LEU A 69 -11.16 -2.58 24.24
CA LEU A 69 -12.41 -3.19 24.70
C LEU A 69 -12.68 -4.55 24.04
N LEU A 70 -12.39 -4.67 22.74
CA LEU A 70 -12.55 -5.93 21.99
C LEU A 70 -11.52 -6.99 22.40
N ARG A 71 -10.37 -6.58 22.94
CA ARG A 71 -9.26 -7.46 23.34
C ARG A 71 -8.64 -6.96 24.65
N SER A 72 -9.26 -7.35 25.77
CA SER A 72 -8.78 -7.08 27.14
C SER A 72 -7.58 -7.93 27.57
N GLU A 73 -6.59 -8.13 26.71
CA GLU A 73 -5.34 -8.79 27.09
C GLU A 73 -4.29 -7.78 27.55
N PHE A 74 -4.49 -7.23 28.75
CA PHE A 74 -3.56 -6.28 29.38
C PHE A 74 -2.15 -6.83 29.62
N TRP A 75 -1.95 -8.15 29.49
CA TRP A 75 -0.62 -8.79 29.55
C TRP A 75 0.34 -8.27 28.47
N ILE A 76 -0.18 -7.78 27.34
CA ILE A 76 0.61 -7.24 26.22
C ILE A 76 1.45 -6.02 26.64
N PHE A 77 1.00 -5.25 27.63
CA PHE A 77 1.71 -4.08 28.14
C PHE A 77 2.80 -4.41 29.17
N LYS A 78 3.01 -5.70 29.50
CA LYS A 78 4.10 -6.06 30.40
C LYS A 78 5.44 -5.83 29.71
N PRO A 79 6.32 -4.98 30.26
CA PRO A 79 7.63 -4.73 29.66
C PRO A 79 8.47 -5.99 29.79
N LEU A 80 8.58 -6.76 28.69
CA LEU A 80 9.45 -7.93 28.61
C LEU A 80 10.59 -7.60 27.64
N PHE A 81 11.82 -7.49 28.15
CA PHE A 81 13.01 -7.24 27.32
C PHE A 81 13.53 -8.49 26.61
N SER A 82 12.72 -9.53 26.46
CA SER A 82 13.09 -10.71 25.68
C SER A 82 12.94 -10.41 24.19
N ASN A 83 13.94 -10.77 23.37
CA ASN A 83 13.94 -10.59 21.91
C ASN A 83 13.80 -9.13 21.38
N TRP A 84 14.04 -8.12 22.22
CA TRP A 84 13.95 -6.70 21.82
C TRP A 84 14.81 -6.35 20.60
N ARG A 85 16.01 -6.93 20.49
CA ARG A 85 16.92 -6.72 19.37
C ARG A 85 16.32 -7.19 18.04
N GLY A 86 15.60 -8.32 18.04
CA GLY A 86 14.94 -8.85 16.85
C GLY A 86 13.79 -7.95 16.39
N VAL A 87 12.97 -7.48 17.33
CA VAL A 87 11.85 -6.58 17.04
C VAL A 87 12.35 -5.22 16.54
N ILE A 88 13.38 -4.64 17.18
CA ILE A 88 13.98 -3.37 16.74
C ILE A 88 14.63 -3.54 15.37
N ALA A 89 15.38 -4.62 15.13
CA ALA A 89 15.98 -4.86 13.82
C ALA A 89 14.90 -4.98 12.72
N PHE A 90 13.82 -5.74 12.97
CA PHE A 90 12.70 -5.84 12.04
C PHE A 90 12.05 -4.48 11.78
N GLY A 91 11.74 -3.73 12.85
CA GLY A 91 11.14 -2.40 12.76
C GLY A 91 12.04 -1.41 12.01
N TYR A 92 13.35 -1.48 12.21
CA TYR A 92 14.34 -0.66 11.52
C TYR A 92 14.35 -0.93 10.02
N TYR A 93 14.49 -2.19 9.58
CA TYR A 93 14.46 -2.53 8.15
C TYR A 93 13.11 -2.22 7.51
N ASN A 94 12.01 -2.53 8.18
CA ASN A 94 10.67 -2.21 7.70
C ASN A 94 10.47 -0.69 7.57
N GLY A 95 10.95 0.08 8.56
CA GLY A 95 10.92 1.54 8.54
C GLY A 95 11.72 2.11 7.37
N LEU A 96 12.91 1.58 7.10
CA LEU A 96 13.72 1.98 5.93
C LEU A 96 13.03 1.63 4.60
N ILE A 97 12.40 0.46 4.49
CA ILE A 97 11.63 0.09 3.29
C ILE A 97 10.51 1.09 3.04
N VAL A 98 9.73 1.42 4.08
CA VAL A 98 8.64 2.39 3.98
C VAL A 98 9.17 3.79 3.66
N MET A 99 10.26 4.21 4.29
CA MET A 99 10.90 5.50 4.00
C MET A 99 11.35 5.59 2.54
N LEU A 100 12.05 4.57 2.02
CA LEU A 100 12.48 4.52 0.63
C LEU A 100 11.29 4.58 -0.34
N ALA A 101 10.24 3.82 -0.05
CA ALA A 101 9.01 3.84 -0.85
C ALA A 101 8.36 5.23 -0.86
N ARG A 102 8.27 5.88 0.31
CA ARG A 102 7.73 7.24 0.42
C ARG A 102 8.58 8.27 -0.33
N MET A 103 9.91 8.17 -0.24
CA MET A 103 10.80 9.03 -1.00
C MET A 103 10.57 8.85 -2.49
N TYR A 104 10.52 7.61 -2.98
CA TYR A 104 10.25 7.32 -4.38
C TYR A 104 8.89 7.89 -4.84
N ASP A 105 7.82 7.69 -4.07
CA ASP A 105 6.49 8.18 -4.41
C ASP A 105 6.45 9.70 -4.58
N GLN A 106 7.33 10.44 -3.89
CA GLN A 106 7.41 11.90 -4.00
C GLN A 106 8.27 12.39 -5.18
N ILE A 107 9.20 11.58 -5.69
CA ILE A 107 10.10 11.98 -6.78
C ILE A 107 9.32 12.47 -8.02
N PRO A 108 8.33 11.73 -8.55
CA PRO A 108 7.58 12.19 -9.73
C PRO A 108 6.92 13.56 -9.53
N TYR A 109 6.38 13.83 -8.34
CA TYR A 109 5.69 15.09 -8.05
C TYR A 109 6.65 16.27 -7.94
N LEU A 110 7.82 16.06 -7.31
CA LEU A 110 8.85 17.09 -7.22
C LEU A 110 9.42 17.42 -8.60
N VAL A 111 9.65 16.39 -9.42
CA VAL A 111 10.17 16.54 -10.79
C VAL A 111 9.16 17.26 -11.67
N LEU A 112 7.90 16.79 -11.72
CA LEU A 112 6.86 17.43 -12.53
C LEU A 112 6.54 18.85 -12.04
N GLY A 113 6.49 19.07 -10.72
CA GLY A 113 6.24 20.38 -10.14
C GLY A 113 7.33 21.40 -10.46
N ARG A 114 8.60 20.96 -10.52
CA ARG A 114 9.75 21.84 -10.82
C ARG A 114 9.99 22.04 -12.32
N PHE A 115 9.89 20.99 -13.13
CA PHE A 115 10.27 21.03 -14.54
C PHE A 115 9.12 21.33 -15.50
N LEU A 116 7.88 21.02 -15.14
CA LEU A 116 6.70 21.23 -15.99
C LEU A 116 5.75 22.26 -15.40
N SER A 117 5.00 21.87 -14.37
CA SER A 117 4.03 22.72 -13.65
C SER A 117 3.36 21.92 -12.54
N PHE A 118 2.78 22.62 -11.56
CA PHE A 118 1.88 22.01 -10.58
C PHE A 118 0.67 21.30 -11.22
N ASN A 119 0.19 21.80 -12.36
CA ASN A 119 -0.89 21.15 -13.11
C ASN A 119 -0.47 19.74 -13.60
N ALA A 120 0.73 19.61 -14.18
CA ALA A 120 1.24 18.32 -14.65
C ALA A 120 1.41 17.30 -13.51
N ALA A 121 1.90 17.74 -12.34
CA ALA A 121 1.98 16.89 -11.15
C ALA A 121 0.58 16.43 -10.67
N GLY A 122 -0.42 17.31 -10.74
CA GLY A 122 -1.82 17.00 -10.45
C GLY A 122 -2.42 15.98 -11.41
N LEU A 123 -2.23 16.17 -12.72
CA LEU A 123 -2.66 15.23 -13.76
C LEU A 123 -2.02 13.85 -13.57
N PHE A 124 -0.72 13.79 -13.24
CA PHE A 124 -0.03 12.55 -12.92
C PHE A 124 -0.60 11.85 -11.68
N ASN A 125 -0.86 12.61 -10.60
CA ASN A 125 -1.46 12.06 -9.39
C ASN A 125 -2.84 11.45 -9.65
N ARG A 126 -3.69 12.14 -10.41
CA ARG A 126 -5.02 11.64 -10.78
C ARG A 126 -4.92 10.41 -11.67
N THR A 127 -4.01 10.42 -12.65
CA THR A 127 -3.73 9.28 -13.52
C THR A 127 -3.42 8.04 -12.69
N LEU A 128 -2.45 8.14 -11.77
CA LEU A 128 -2.07 7.02 -10.90
C LEU A 128 -3.20 6.60 -9.96
N THR A 129 -3.94 7.57 -9.41
CA THR A 129 -5.06 7.28 -8.49
C THR A 129 -6.12 6.43 -9.16
N VAL A 130 -6.48 6.74 -10.41
CA VAL A 130 -7.46 5.95 -11.19
C VAL A 130 -6.87 4.60 -11.58
N ALA A 131 -5.62 4.58 -12.10
CA ALA A 131 -4.95 3.36 -12.52
C ALA A 131 -4.77 2.33 -11.37
N GLN A 132 -4.64 2.80 -10.13
CA GLN A 132 -4.48 1.98 -8.93
C GLN A 132 -5.79 1.62 -8.22
N LEU A 133 -6.96 2.02 -8.76
CA LEU A 133 -8.24 1.64 -8.14
C LEU A 133 -8.42 0.13 -7.96
N PRO A 134 -8.10 -0.72 -8.97
CA PRO A 134 -8.19 -2.16 -8.82
C PRO A 134 -7.28 -2.69 -7.71
N ASP A 135 -6.05 -2.17 -7.61
CA ASP A 135 -5.10 -2.54 -6.55
C ASP A 135 -5.68 -2.25 -5.16
N LYS A 136 -6.26 -1.05 -4.98
CA LYS A 136 -6.82 -0.63 -3.69
C LYS A 136 -8.04 -1.43 -3.28
N ILE A 137 -8.89 -1.85 -4.22
CA ILE A 137 -10.11 -2.61 -3.92
C ILE A 137 -9.77 -4.08 -3.62
N PHE A 138 -8.95 -4.70 -4.46
CA PHE A 138 -8.67 -6.14 -4.38
C PHE A 138 -7.47 -6.46 -3.49
N LEU A 139 -6.31 -5.84 -3.72
CA LEU A 139 -5.08 -6.22 -3.03
C LEU A 139 -5.09 -5.76 -1.56
N ALA A 140 -5.61 -4.58 -1.24
CA ALA A 140 -5.57 -4.06 0.13
C ALA A 140 -6.33 -4.96 1.13
N SER A 141 -7.45 -5.55 0.71
CA SER A 141 -8.25 -6.46 1.53
C SER A 141 -7.62 -7.85 1.62
N SER A 142 -7.07 -8.35 0.51
CA SER A 142 -6.50 -9.71 0.44
C SER A 142 -5.13 -9.82 1.10
N ILE A 143 -4.30 -8.76 1.10
CA ILE A 143 -2.92 -8.78 1.62
C ILE A 143 -2.86 -9.28 3.07
N SER A 144 -3.77 -8.81 3.93
CA SER A 144 -3.76 -9.17 5.35
C SER A 144 -4.07 -10.67 5.57
N VAL A 145 -5.01 -11.20 4.79
CA VAL A 145 -5.39 -12.62 4.82
C VAL A 145 -4.26 -13.49 4.27
N VAL A 146 -3.71 -13.11 3.12
CA VAL A 146 -2.60 -13.81 2.46
C VAL A 146 -1.36 -13.81 3.34
N PHE A 147 -1.04 -12.68 3.98
CA PHE A 147 0.10 -12.57 4.88
C PHE A 147 -0.03 -13.49 6.10
N SER A 148 -1.20 -13.52 6.75
CA SER A 148 -1.47 -14.44 7.87
C SER A 148 -1.41 -15.90 7.43
N GLY A 149 -1.91 -16.22 6.24
CA GLY A 149 -1.80 -17.55 5.63
C GLY A 149 -0.35 -17.99 5.43
N PHE A 150 0.47 -17.17 4.74
CA PHE A 150 1.89 -17.46 4.52
C PHE A 150 2.68 -17.57 5.83
N SER A 151 2.38 -16.72 6.82
CA SER A 151 3.05 -16.76 8.13
C SER A 151 2.73 -18.05 8.90
N SER A 152 1.50 -18.56 8.78
CA SER A 152 1.10 -19.83 9.39
C SER A 152 1.82 -21.02 8.74
N GLU A 153 1.88 -21.03 7.41
CA GLU A 153 2.51 -22.12 6.65
C GLU A 153 4.03 -22.15 6.81
N ALA A 154 4.67 -20.97 6.80
CA ALA A 154 6.11 -20.85 7.04
C ALA A 154 6.52 -21.40 8.42
N ARG A 155 5.68 -21.23 9.44
CA ARG A 155 5.93 -21.78 10.79
C ARG A 155 5.78 -23.30 10.85
N LYS A 156 4.93 -23.88 10.00
CA LYS A 156 4.71 -25.33 9.91
C LYS A 156 5.75 -26.04 9.03
N GLY A 157 6.61 -25.28 8.34
CA GLY A 157 7.56 -25.82 7.38
C GLY A 157 6.89 -26.43 6.15
N GLY A 158 5.69 -25.95 5.79
CA GLY A 158 4.94 -26.47 4.65
C GLY A 158 5.36 -25.87 3.30
N ASP A 159 4.66 -26.25 2.24
CA ASP A 159 5.01 -25.88 0.86
C ASP A 159 4.59 -24.43 0.53
N LEU A 160 5.46 -23.49 0.88
CA LEU A 160 5.28 -22.07 0.59
C LEU A 160 5.18 -21.79 -0.92
N LYS A 161 5.77 -22.63 -1.77
CA LYS A 161 5.76 -22.46 -3.23
C LYS A 161 4.39 -22.71 -3.79
N HIS A 162 3.76 -23.81 -3.40
CA HIS A 162 2.42 -24.13 -3.85
C HIS A 162 1.42 -23.04 -3.42
N HIS A 163 1.44 -22.64 -2.16
CA HIS A 163 0.56 -21.58 -1.65
C HIS A 163 0.81 -20.22 -2.33
N TYR A 164 2.07 -19.87 -2.59
CA TYR A 164 2.42 -18.66 -3.30
C TYR A 164 1.89 -18.66 -4.74
N LEU A 165 2.13 -19.74 -5.51
CA LEU A 165 1.64 -19.85 -6.88
C LEU A 165 0.12 -19.84 -6.97
N THR A 166 -0.56 -20.47 -6.01
CA THR A 166 -2.02 -20.44 -5.89
C THR A 166 -2.53 -19.03 -5.62
N ALA A 167 -1.95 -18.31 -4.65
CA ALA A 167 -2.30 -16.92 -4.37
C ALA A 167 -2.02 -16.00 -5.57
N LEU A 168 -0.91 -16.22 -6.27
CA LEU A 168 -0.55 -15.50 -7.49
C LEU A 168 -1.57 -15.74 -8.60
N THR A 169 -1.99 -16.99 -8.80
CA THR A 169 -2.99 -17.37 -9.82
C THR A 169 -4.33 -16.70 -9.55
N TYR A 170 -4.85 -16.79 -8.32
CA TYR A 170 -6.11 -16.14 -7.96
C TYR A 170 -6.04 -14.62 -8.07
N THR A 171 -4.94 -14.04 -7.61
CA THR A 171 -4.75 -12.58 -7.69
C THR A 171 -4.74 -12.14 -9.14
N THR A 172 -3.97 -12.81 -9.99
CA THR A 172 -3.85 -12.48 -11.42
C THR A 172 -5.17 -12.68 -12.17
N ALA A 173 -5.90 -13.77 -11.87
CA ALA A 173 -7.19 -14.08 -12.50
C ALA A 173 -8.27 -13.01 -12.27
N VAL A 174 -8.20 -12.27 -11.15
CA VAL A 174 -9.14 -11.19 -10.84
C VAL A 174 -8.57 -9.81 -11.23
N HIS A 175 -7.30 -9.59 -10.94
CA HIS A 175 -6.62 -8.31 -11.11
C HIS A 175 -6.46 -7.91 -12.57
N TRP A 176 -6.07 -8.84 -13.44
CA TRP A 176 -5.86 -8.56 -14.87
C TRP A 176 -7.14 -8.19 -15.61
N PRO A 177 -8.27 -8.92 -15.46
CA PRO A 177 -9.53 -8.49 -16.04
C PRO A 177 -9.99 -7.12 -15.53
N ALA A 178 -9.81 -6.83 -14.24
CA ALA A 178 -10.17 -5.54 -13.67
C ALA A 178 -9.36 -4.38 -14.30
N LEU A 179 -8.06 -4.56 -14.49
CA LEU A 179 -7.20 -3.60 -15.19
C LEU A 179 -7.55 -3.48 -16.69
N GLY A 180 -7.91 -4.58 -17.34
CA GLY A 180 -8.35 -4.60 -18.73
C GLY A 180 -9.64 -3.79 -18.92
N VAL A 181 -10.63 -4.03 -18.06
CA VAL A 181 -11.88 -3.26 -18.02
C VAL A 181 -11.59 -1.79 -17.76
N LEU A 182 -10.72 -1.47 -16.81
CA LEU A 182 -10.33 -0.08 -16.53
C LEU A 182 -9.66 0.60 -17.72
N SER A 183 -8.79 -0.11 -18.45
CA SER A 183 -8.13 0.43 -19.64
C SER A 183 -9.14 0.74 -20.76
N ILE A 184 -10.08 -0.19 -21.02
CA ILE A 184 -11.12 0.00 -22.05
C ILE A 184 -12.08 1.13 -21.63
N LEU A 185 -12.57 1.10 -20.39
CA LEU A 185 -13.52 2.05 -19.82
C LEU A 185 -12.86 3.29 -19.19
N ALA A 186 -11.59 3.58 -19.51
CA ALA A 186 -10.87 4.70 -18.92
C ALA A 186 -11.61 6.04 -19.12
N HIS A 187 -12.22 6.25 -20.29
CA HIS A 187 -12.99 7.46 -20.59
C HIS A 187 -14.20 7.63 -19.66
N PRO A 188 -15.22 6.73 -19.64
CA PRO A 188 -16.36 6.89 -18.77
C PRO A 188 -16.00 6.86 -17.28
N VAL A 189 -14.96 6.12 -16.87
CA VAL A 189 -14.49 6.12 -15.48
C VAL A 189 -13.94 7.50 -15.07
N VAL A 190 -13.10 8.11 -15.92
CA VAL A 190 -12.55 9.45 -15.63
C VAL A 190 -13.65 10.51 -15.64
N THR A 191 -14.56 10.48 -16.62
CA THR A 191 -15.70 11.41 -16.67
C THR A 191 -16.61 11.27 -15.46
N PHE A 192 -16.90 10.03 -15.03
CA PHE A 192 -17.74 9.78 -13.85
C PHE A 192 -17.09 10.27 -12.55
N LEU A 193 -15.78 10.05 -12.37
CA LEU A 193 -15.08 10.38 -11.13
C LEU A 193 -14.73 11.87 -11.02
N TYR A 194 -14.37 12.52 -12.12
CA TYR A 194 -13.82 13.87 -12.10
C TYR A 194 -14.47 14.88 -13.05
N GLY A 195 -15.33 14.42 -13.97
CA GLY A 195 -15.97 15.26 -14.99
C GLY A 195 -15.09 15.55 -16.22
N ASP A 196 -15.65 16.29 -17.16
CA ASP A 196 -15.05 16.54 -18.49
C ASP A 196 -13.74 17.35 -18.45
N GLN A 197 -13.50 18.10 -17.38
CA GLN A 197 -12.27 18.88 -17.19
C GLN A 197 -11.01 18.00 -17.06
N TRP A 198 -11.14 16.69 -16.86
CA TRP A 198 -10.01 15.75 -16.71
C TRP A 198 -9.84 14.80 -17.89
N LEU A 199 -10.49 15.03 -19.03
CA LEU A 199 -10.39 14.13 -20.18
C LEU A 199 -8.94 13.94 -20.70
N GLU A 200 -8.05 14.89 -20.42
CA GLU A 200 -6.64 14.80 -20.77
C GLU A 200 -5.92 13.59 -20.12
N ILE A 201 -6.37 13.12 -18.94
CA ILE A 201 -5.74 11.97 -18.28
C ILE A 201 -6.18 10.63 -18.86
N VAL A 202 -7.25 10.56 -19.65
CA VAL A 202 -7.78 9.30 -20.21
C VAL A 202 -6.71 8.47 -20.93
N PRO A 203 -5.93 9.00 -21.90
CA PRO A 203 -4.86 8.23 -22.53
C PRO A 203 -3.75 7.84 -21.56
N LEU A 204 -3.46 8.67 -20.55
CA LEU A 204 -2.44 8.37 -19.53
C LEU A 204 -2.90 7.22 -18.62
N VAL A 205 -4.17 7.20 -18.23
CA VAL A 205 -4.78 6.13 -17.42
C VAL A 205 -4.71 4.82 -18.15
N ARG A 206 -4.95 4.80 -19.48
CA ARG A 206 -4.80 3.58 -20.30
C ARG A 206 -3.39 3.02 -20.24
N ILE A 207 -2.39 3.88 -20.44
CA ILE A 207 -0.97 3.48 -20.40
C ILE A 207 -0.59 2.97 -19.01
N ALA A 208 -0.99 3.70 -17.95
CA ALA A 208 -0.71 3.31 -16.58
C ALA A 208 -1.41 2.00 -16.19
N ALA A 209 -2.66 1.79 -16.63
CA ALA A 209 -3.39 0.55 -16.41
C ALA A 209 -2.69 -0.64 -17.09
N ILE A 210 -2.19 -0.46 -18.32
CA ILE A 210 -1.39 -1.47 -19.03
C ILE A 210 -0.10 -1.78 -18.27
N ALA A 211 0.62 -0.76 -17.78
CA ALA A 211 1.82 -0.96 -16.96
C ALA A 211 1.50 -1.73 -15.67
N SER A 212 0.37 -1.46 -15.03
CA SER A 212 -0.08 -2.12 -13.81
C SER A 212 -0.37 -3.61 -13.98
N PHE A 213 -0.52 -4.16 -15.19
CA PHE A 213 -0.66 -5.63 -15.35
C PHE A 213 0.54 -6.37 -14.75
N PHE A 214 1.72 -5.75 -14.78
CA PHE A 214 2.94 -6.33 -14.24
C PHE A 214 3.07 -6.18 -12.72
N SER A 215 2.20 -5.42 -12.04
CA SER A 215 2.28 -5.22 -10.58
C SER A 215 1.74 -6.41 -9.77
N PHE A 216 1.16 -7.42 -10.41
CA PHE A 216 0.45 -8.56 -9.80
C PHE A 216 1.23 -9.30 -8.70
N SER A 217 2.56 -9.34 -8.80
CA SER A 217 3.41 -10.07 -7.85
C SER A 217 3.92 -9.22 -6.68
N TYR A 218 3.89 -7.88 -6.78
CA TYR A 218 4.60 -6.99 -5.87
C TYR A 218 4.16 -7.15 -4.41
N ALA A 219 2.84 -7.12 -4.17
CA ALA A 219 2.26 -7.24 -2.84
C ALA A 219 2.52 -8.63 -2.22
N LEU A 220 2.31 -9.70 -3.00
CA LEU A 220 2.52 -11.08 -2.56
C LEU A 220 3.99 -11.33 -2.19
N ASN A 221 4.91 -10.82 -3.01
CA ASN A 221 6.34 -10.96 -2.78
C ASN A 221 6.79 -10.34 -1.46
N TYR A 222 6.23 -9.17 -1.13
CA TYR A 222 6.47 -8.53 0.16
C TYR A 222 5.95 -9.39 1.31
N CYS A 223 4.71 -9.90 1.21
CA CYS A 223 4.12 -10.77 2.24
C CYS A 223 4.95 -12.03 2.52
N VAL A 224 5.46 -12.70 1.48
CA VAL A 224 6.28 -13.92 1.65
C VAL A 224 7.61 -13.60 2.34
N LEU A 225 8.32 -12.56 1.90
CA LEU A 225 9.60 -12.19 2.51
C LEU A 225 9.43 -11.82 4.00
N LEU A 226 8.34 -11.14 4.35
CA LEU A 226 8.03 -10.86 5.75
C LEU A 226 7.65 -12.13 6.52
N ALA A 227 6.89 -13.05 5.92
CA ALA A 227 6.44 -14.28 6.56
C ALA A 227 7.62 -15.22 6.91
N VAL A 228 8.64 -15.28 6.04
CA VAL A 228 9.86 -16.08 6.25
C VAL A 228 10.89 -15.35 7.14
N GLY A 229 10.64 -14.09 7.51
CA GLY A 229 11.56 -13.29 8.32
C GLY A 229 12.75 -12.70 7.53
N ALA A 230 12.73 -12.79 6.20
CA ALA A 230 13.73 -12.26 5.27
C ALA A 230 13.56 -10.75 5.03
N ILE A 231 13.35 -9.97 6.10
CA ILE A 231 13.15 -8.51 6.02
C ILE A 231 14.37 -7.77 5.46
N ARG A 232 15.58 -8.33 5.68
CA ARG A 232 16.82 -7.79 5.11
C ARG A 232 16.84 -7.90 3.60
N ASP A 233 16.40 -9.02 3.05
CA ASP A 233 16.27 -9.23 1.61
C ASP A 233 15.16 -8.36 1.01
N ALA A 234 14.05 -8.17 1.74
CA ALA A 234 13.03 -7.19 1.34
C ALA A 234 13.60 -5.77 1.27
N PHE A 235 14.48 -5.39 2.20
CA PHE A 235 15.17 -4.11 2.19
C PHE A 235 16.16 -3.99 1.02
N LEU A 236 17.02 -4.99 0.80
CA LEU A 236 17.94 -5.02 -0.34
C LEU A 236 17.21 -4.94 -1.68
N ARG A 237 16.10 -5.67 -1.81
CA ARG A 237 15.20 -5.59 -2.97
C ARG A 237 14.72 -4.16 -3.20
N SER A 238 14.20 -3.49 -2.16
CA SER A 238 13.77 -2.10 -2.25
C SER A 238 14.92 -1.14 -2.58
N LEU A 239 16.11 -1.38 -2.04
CA LEU A 239 17.31 -0.58 -2.32
C LEU A 239 17.78 -0.70 -3.77
N VAL A 240 17.54 -1.83 -4.43
CA VAL A 240 17.83 -2.01 -5.87
C VAL A 240 16.73 -1.39 -6.73
N ILE A 241 15.46 -1.64 -6.37
CA ILE A 241 14.31 -1.21 -7.16
C ILE A 241 14.18 0.31 -7.22
N TRP A 242 14.12 0.97 -6.06
CA TRP A 242 13.68 2.36 -6.00
C TRP A 242 14.65 3.34 -6.69
N PRO A 243 15.99 3.22 -6.52
CA PRO A 243 16.93 4.10 -7.21
C PRO A 243 16.92 3.90 -8.73
N VAL A 244 16.85 2.66 -9.22
CA VAL A 244 16.80 2.38 -10.66
C VAL A 244 15.52 2.94 -11.27
N CYS A 245 14.37 2.73 -10.63
CA CYS A 245 13.11 3.32 -11.09
C CYS A 245 13.12 4.85 -11.02
N ALA A 246 13.74 5.45 -10.00
CA ALA A 246 13.89 6.90 -9.89
C ALA A 246 14.75 7.46 -11.02
N VAL A 247 15.87 6.82 -11.36
CA VAL A 247 16.72 7.23 -12.49
C VAL A 247 15.96 7.14 -13.81
N LEU A 248 15.21 6.07 -14.05
CA LEU A 248 14.37 5.93 -15.25
C LEU A 248 13.31 7.03 -15.34
N LEU A 249 12.68 7.39 -14.22
CA LEU A 249 11.72 8.49 -14.14
C LEU A 249 12.38 9.85 -14.43
N LEU A 250 13.59 10.08 -13.90
CA LEU A 250 14.35 11.31 -14.14
C LEU A 250 14.77 11.44 -15.59
N ILE A 251 15.17 10.34 -16.24
CA ILE A 251 15.47 10.31 -17.68
C ILE A 251 14.21 10.56 -18.52
N ALA A 252 13.04 10.13 -18.04
CA ALA A 252 11.76 10.35 -18.72
C ALA A 252 11.20 11.76 -18.54
N ALA A 253 11.67 12.52 -17.54
CA ALA A 253 11.16 13.84 -17.20
C ALA A 253 11.22 14.89 -18.33
N PRO A 254 12.29 14.97 -19.16
CA PRO A 254 12.36 15.92 -20.28
C PRO A 254 11.31 15.67 -21.37
N PHE A 255 10.79 14.44 -21.47
CA PHE A 255 9.71 14.07 -22.40
C PHE A 255 8.31 14.44 -21.88
N GLY A 256 8.25 15.14 -20.74
CA GLY A 256 7.04 15.64 -20.12
C GLY A 256 6.16 14.55 -19.48
N LEU A 257 4.91 14.91 -19.20
CA LEU A 257 3.95 14.07 -18.48
C LEU A 257 3.75 12.71 -19.16
N ARG A 258 3.60 12.70 -20.50
CA ARG A 258 3.44 11.46 -21.27
C ARG A 258 4.67 10.55 -21.14
N GLY A 259 5.87 11.11 -21.21
CA GLY A 259 7.11 10.36 -21.04
C GLY A 259 7.21 9.69 -19.67
N MET A 260 6.86 10.42 -18.60
CA MET A 260 6.86 9.87 -17.25
C MET A 260 5.84 8.74 -17.07
N VAL A 261 4.65 8.85 -17.65
CA VAL A 261 3.66 7.77 -17.61
C VAL A 261 4.12 6.57 -18.44
N LEU A 262 4.74 6.79 -19.61
CA LEU A 262 5.32 5.72 -20.41
C LEU A 262 6.46 4.99 -19.69
N SER A 263 7.24 5.69 -18.86
CA SER A 263 8.30 5.04 -18.06
C SER A 263 7.76 3.96 -17.11
N LEU A 264 6.47 4.01 -16.74
CA LEU A 264 5.81 2.97 -15.95
C LEU A 264 5.80 1.62 -16.65
N LEU A 265 5.73 1.61 -17.99
CA LEU A 265 5.82 0.38 -18.78
C LEU A 265 7.18 -0.31 -18.65
N LEU A 266 8.22 0.39 -18.19
CA LEU A 266 9.53 -0.19 -17.92
C LEU A 266 9.75 -0.42 -16.43
N THR A 267 9.37 0.53 -15.58
CA THR A 267 9.61 0.44 -14.14
C THR A 267 8.78 -0.65 -13.48
N VAL A 268 7.49 -0.82 -13.84
CA VAL A 268 6.63 -1.83 -13.20
C VAL A 268 7.06 -3.27 -13.54
N PRO A 269 7.36 -3.63 -14.81
CA PRO A 269 7.92 -4.95 -15.11
C PRO A 269 9.28 -5.19 -14.45
N PHE A 270 10.15 -4.17 -14.41
CA PHE A 270 11.43 -4.28 -13.71
C PHE A 270 11.24 -4.59 -12.21
N GLN A 271 10.31 -3.90 -11.55
CA GLN A 271 9.93 -4.16 -10.16
C GLN A 271 9.45 -5.59 -9.95
N ALA A 272 8.59 -6.09 -10.85
CA ALA A 272 8.07 -7.44 -10.79
C ALA A 272 9.19 -8.49 -10.95
N MET A 273 10.06 -8.30 -11.95
CA MET A 273 11.17 -9.20 -12.23
C MET A 273 12.14 -9.31 -11.05
N VAL A 274 12.60 -8.17 -10.52
CA VAL A 274 13.50 -8.17 -9.36
C VAL A 274 12.82 -8.81 -8.15
N SER A 275 11.54 -8.51 -7.91
CA SER A 275 10.81 -9.08 -6.77
C SER A 275 10.65 -10.60 -6.86
N LEU A 276 10.39 -11.15 -8.04
CA LEU A 276 10.30 -12.59 -8.27
C LEU A 276 11.65 -13.30 -8.07
N LEU A 277 12.77 -12.68 -8.48
CA LEU A 277 14.10 -13.24 -8.28
C LEU A 277 14.45 -13.40 -6.79
N PHE A 278 14.14 -12.40 -5.97
CA PHE A 278 14.38 -12.45 -4.52
C PHE A 278 13.50 -13.49 -3.83
N VAL A 279 12.25 -13.61 -4.24
CA VAL A 279 11.31 -14.57 -3.67
C VAL A 279 11.65 -16.00 -4.06
N ARG A 280 12.08 -16.23 -5.31
CA ARG A 280 12.51 -17.56 -5.76
C ARG A 280 13.60 -18.15 -4.86
N ARG A 281 14.55 -17.33 -4.40
CA ARG A 281 15.63 -17.77 -3.48
C ARG A 281 15.13 -18.32 -2.14
N HIS A 282 13.95 -17.91 -1.69
CA HIS A 282 13.39 -18.27 -0.38
C HIS A 282 12.28 -19.31 -0.46
N ILE A 283 11.64 -19.44 -1.62
CA ILE A 283 10.54 -20.37 -1.86
C ILE A 283 11.04 -21.70 -2.47
N SER A 284 12.21 -21.72 -3.12
CA SER A 284 12.78 -22.92 -3.74
C SER A 284 13.73 -23.71 -2.82
N MET A 285 13.75 -23.43 -1.52
CA MET A 285 14.46 -24.21 -0.51
C MET A 285 13.50 -25.08 0.27
#